data_AF-A0A511HHS3-F1
#
_entry.id   AF-A0A511HHS3-F1
#
_cell.length_a   1.000
_cell.length_b   1.000
_cell.length_c   1.000
_cell.angle_alpha   90.00
_cell.angle_beta   90.00
_cell.angle_gamma   90.00
#
_symmetry.space_group_name_H-M   'P 1'
#
loop_
_entity.id
_entity.type
_entity.pdbx_description
1 polymer ?
#
loop_
_entity_poly.entity_id
_entity_poly.type
_entity_poly.pdbx_seq_one_letter_code
_entity_poly.pdbx_strand_id
1 'polypeptide(L)'
;MPSPAGGTVRFALYYGPWSCSAGLYARCERRCAAEGHVPLLGCIWLADIKGAWTGRWAALPAEAGGRLAITHCCCSFPETNSASLRRTWNNARKGYRNEWAREFGEWPKVPGGDMWPGHHIRDLMHGGHPTARDNVLPVPPAVHEVINEAYPACYASEPRWRTIGPDRPYAD
;
A
#
# COMPACT_ATOMS: atom_id res chain seq x y z
N MET A 1 -17.16 -11.23 -5.27
CA MET A 1 -17.67 -12.38 -4.48
C MET A 1 -19.14 -12.13 -4.14
N PRO A 2 -20.03 -13.12 -4.32
CA PRO A 2 -21.42 -13.01 -3.88
C PRO A 2 -21.48 -12.92 -2.34
N SER A 3 -22.27 -12.01 -1.77
CA SER A 3 -22.55 -12.01 -0.32
C SER A 3 -23.88 -12.72 -0.01
N PRO A 4 -24.10 -13.26 1.20
CA PRO A 4 -25.20 -14.19 1.51
C PRO A 4 -26.64 -13.64 1.39
N ALA A 5 -26.83 -12.39 0.98
CA ALA A 5 -28.15 -11.75 0.80
C ALA A 5 -28.36 -11.18 -0.63
N GLY A 6 -27.46 -11.49 -1.57
CA GLY A 6 -27.46 -10.89 -2.90
C GLY A 6 -26.77 -9.52 -2.93
N GLY A 7 -26.12 -9.24 -4.06
CA GLY A 7 -25.37 -8.00 -4.29
C GLY A 7 -24.04 -8.26 -4.99
N THR A 8 -23.42 -7.19 -5.47
CA THR A 8 -22.12 -7.21 -6.16
C THR A 8 -21.15 -6.33 -5.39
N VAL A 9 -19.98 -6.88 -5.09
CA VAL A 9 -18.84 -6.11 -4.59
C VAL A 9 -17.92 -5.77 -5.75
N ARG A 10 -17.58 -4.50 -5.89
CA ARG A 10 -16.54 -3.99 -6.77
C ARG A 10 -15.39 -3.47 -5.91
N PHE A 11 -14.18 -3.92 -6.24
CA PHE A 11 -12.96 -3.38 -5.66
C PHE A 11 -12.24 -2.53 -6.71
N ALA A 12 -11.74 -1.37 -6.29
CA ALA A 12 -10.86 -0.53 -7.08
C ALA A 12 -9.61 -0.23 -6.25
N LEU A 13 -8.45 -0.27 -6.91
CA LEU A 13 -7.17 0.06 -6.31
C LEU A 13 -6.62 1.30 -7.01
N TYR A 14 -6.48 2.37 -6.25
CA TYR A 14 -5.88 3.63 -6.70
C TYR A 14 -4.46 3.70 -6.17
N TYR A 15 -3.50 4.12 -7.00
CA TYR A 15 -2.11 4.24 -6.60
C TYR A 15 -1.65 5.71 -6.61
N GLY A 16 -0.87 6.07 -5.60
CA GLY A 16 -0.18 7.35 -5.48
C GLY A 16 1.20 7.34 -6.16
N PRO A 17 2.21 8.06 -5.61
CA PRO A 17 2.30 8.55 -4.23
C PRO A 17 1.72 9.96 -4.01
N TRP A 18 0.89 10.10 -2.98
CA TRP A 18 0.33 11.39 -2.54
C TRP A 18 0.83 11.77 -1.15
N SER A 19 0.80 13.06 -0.83
CA SER A 19 0.95 13.51 0.55
C SER A 19 -0.21 13.00 1.40
N CYS A 20 0.08 12.53 2.62
CA CYS A 20 -0.93 12.04 3.53
C CYS A 20 -1.89 13.15 3.98
N SER A 21 -3.18 12.84 4.06
CA SER A 21 -4.15 13.69 4.74
C SER A 21 -3.84 13.78 6.25
N ALA A 22 -4.48 14.72 6.95
CA ALA A 22 -4.24 14.94 8.38
C ALA A 22 -4.43 13.66 9.20
N GLY A 23 -5.49 12.90 8.93
CA GLY A 23 -5.77 11.65 9.64
C GLY A 23 -4.74 10.55 9.38
N LEU A 24 -4.23 10.46 8.15
CA LEU A 24 -3.19 9.50 7.77
C LEU A 24 -1.83 9.86 8.37
N TYR A 25 -1.50 11.16 8.38
CA TYR A 25 -0.28 11.67 9.00
C TYR A 25 -0.26 11.36 10.51
N ALA A 26 -1.34 11.72 11.22
CA ALA A 26 -1.47 11.42 12.65
C ALA A 26 -1.44 9.91 12.95
N ARG A 27 -1.94 9.07 12.05
CA ARG A 27 -1.81 7.60 12.16
C ARG A 27 -0.36 7.16 12.07
N CYS A 28 0.41 7.72 11.14
CA CYS A 28 1.84 7.44 11.04
C CYS A 28 2.62 7.94 12.27
N GLU A 29 2.31 9.12 12.80
CA GLU A 29 2.94 9.62 14.03
C GLU A 29 2.72 8.65 15.21
N ARG A 30 1.47 8.21 15.41
CA ARG A 30 1.15 7.22 16.46
C ARG A 30 1.88 5.91 16.25
N ARG A 31 1.97 5.44 15.00
CA ARG A 31 2.71 4.22 14.66
C ARG A 31 4.19 4.35 15.00
N CYS A 32 4.84 5.42 14.55
CA CYS A 32 6.26 5.67 14.82
C CYS A 32 6.52 5.77 16.34
N ALA A 33 5.64 6.42 17.09
CA ALA A 33 5.72 6.49 18.55
C ALA A 33 5.56 5.11 19.21
N ALA A 34 4.57 4.32 18.79
CA ALA A 34 4.34 2.98 19.33
C ALA A 34 5.48 2.00 19.04
N GLU A 35 6.16 2.16 17.90
CA GLU A 35 7.34 1.37 17.53
C GLU A 35 8.66 1.94 18.10
N GLY A 36 8.63 3.09 18.80
CA GLY A 36 9.84 3.70 19.37
C GLY A 36 10.76 4.41 18.37
N HIS A 37 10.26 4.72 17.18
CA HIS A 37 11.00 5.32 16.07
C HIS A 37 10.51 6.75 15.76
N VAL A 38 10.58 7.62 16.77
CA VAL A 38 10.25 9.05 16.63
C VAL A 38 11.48 9.87 16.22
N PRO A 39 11.33 10.96 15.45
CA PRO A 39 10.08 11.52 14.92
C PRO A 39 9.59 10.81 13.64
N LEU A 40 8.36 11.12 13.22
CA LEU A 40 7.92 10.88 11.84
C LEU A 40 8.64 11.89 10.91
N LEU A 41 9.39 11.39 9.94
CA LEU A 41 10.15 12.19 8.96
C LEU A 41 9.30 12.59 7.75
N GLY A 42 8.30 11.78 7.42
CA GLY A 42 7.32 12.05 6.37
C GLY A 42 6.28 10.95 6.24
N CYS A 43 5.22 11.21 5.48
CA CYS A 43 4.14 10.27 5.24
C CYS A 43 3.76 10.25 3.76
N ILE A 44 3.81 9.06 3.17
CA ILE A 44 3.35 8.82 1.80
C ILE A 44 2.07 8.00 1.84
N TRP A 45 1.03 8.48 1.17
CA TRP A 45 -0.14 7.69 0.83
C TRP A 45 0.14 6.94 -0.47
N LEU A 46 0.40 5.63 -0.36
CA LEU A 46 0.83 4.77 -1.47
C LEU A 46 -0.32 4.33 -2.35
N ALA A 47 -1.42 3.93 -1.73
CA ALA A 47 -2.56 3.37 -2.42
C ALA A 47 -3.82 3.48 -1.58
N ASP A 48 -4.97 3.34 -2.22
CA ASP A 48 -6.24 3.21 -1.55
C ASP A 48 -7.06 2.08 -2.18
N ILE A 49 -7.54 1.18 -1.34
CA ILE A 49 -8.44 0.09 -1.74
C ILE A 49 -9.86 0.56 -1.45
N LYS A 50 -10.64 0.80 -2.51
CA LYS A 50 -12.06 1.09 -2.41
C LYS A 50 -12.85 -0.21 -2.59
N GLY A 51 -13.68 -0.55 -1.61
CA GLY A 51 -14.71 -1.56 -1.73
C GLY A 51 -16.08 -0.90 -1.83
N ALA A 52 -16.83 -1.19 -2.89
CA ALA A 52 -18.21 -0.77 -3.05
C ALA A 52 -19.10 -2.00 -3.18
N TRP A 53 -20.13 -2.09 -2.36
CA TRP A 53 -21.17 -3.12 -2.40
C TRP A 53 -22.48 -2.48 -2.81
N THR A 54 -23.16 -3.10 -3.77
CA THR A 54 -24.52 -2.75 -4.18
C THR A 54 -25.39 -4.00 -4.10
N GLY A 55 -26.53 -3.93 -3.43
CA GLY A 55 -27.41 -5.08 -3.26
C GLY A 55 -28.79 -4.69 -2.76
N ARG A 56 -29.40 -5.57 -1.97
CA ARG A 56 -30.70 -5.32 -1.34
C ARG A 56 -30.63 -5.59 0.16
N TRP A 57 -31.33 -4.77 0.94
CA TRP A 57 -31.56 -4.97 2.36
C TRP A 57 -33.05 -4.80 2.65
N ALA A 58 -33.68 -5.79 3.29
CA ALA A 58 -35.13 -5.84 3.50
C ALA A 58 -35.96 -5.58 2.22
N ALA A 59 -35.57 -6.23 1.11
CA ALA A 59 -36.11 -6.07 -0.25
C ALA A 59 -35.91 -4.69 -0.92
N LEU A 60 -35.40 -3.68 -0.21
CA LEU A 60 -35.06 -2.36 -0.75
C LEU A 60 -33.65 -2.33 -1.33
N PRO A 61 -33.37 -1.53 -2.37
CA PRO A 61 -32.00 -1.28 -2.83
C PRO A 61 -31.13 -0.72 -1.70
N ALA A 62 -29.89 -1.21 -1.60
CA ALA A 62 -28.94 -0.77 -0.59
C ALA A 62 -27.52 -0.70 -1.17
N GLU A 63 -26.75 0.26 -0.69
CA GLU A 63 -25.34 0.43 -1.02
C GLU A 63 -24.53 0.58 0.26
N ALA A 64 -23.32 0.03 0.24
CA ALA A 64 -22.36 0.13 1.33
C ALA A 64 -20.96 0.17 0.74
N GLY A 65 -19.99 0.66 1.49
CA GLY A 65 -18.62 0.68 1.01
C GLY A 65 -17.66 1.31 2.00
N GLY A 66 -16.38 1.17 1.67
CA GLY A 66 -15.30 1.67 2.49
C GLY A 66 -14.05 1.86 1.66
N ARG A 67 -13.07 2.51 2.29
CA ARG A 67 -11.75 2.76 1.74
C ARG A 67 -10.69 2.35 2.76
N LEU A 68 -9.61 1.78 2.27
CA LEU A 68 -8.44 1.42 3.06
C LEU A 68 -7.21 2.06 2.44
N ALA A 69 -6.76 3.15 3.06
CA ALA A 69 -5.55 3.85 2.68
C ALA A 69 -4.30 3.12 3.19
N ILE A 70 -3.44 2.70 2.27
CA ILE A 70 -2.12 2.14 2.53
C ILE A 70 -1.10 3.28 2.57
N THR A 71 -0.36 3.39 3.67
CA THR A 71 0.63 4.45 3.89
C THR A 71 2.01 3.87 4.14
N HIS A 72 3.03 4.52 3.59
CA HIS A 72 4.41 4.39 4.04
C HIS A 72 4.68 5.50 5.07
N CYS A 73 5.00 5.09 6.29
CA CYS A 73 5.37 6.01 7.37
C CYS A 73 6.90 6.04 7.46
N CYS A 74 7.51 7.16 7.13
CA CYS A 74 8.96 7.34 7.19
C CYS A 74 9.36 7.66 8.63
N CYS A 75 9.27 6.69 9.53
CA CYS A 75 9.75 6.83 10.91
C CYS A 75 11.28 6.92 10.94
N SER A 76 11.88 7.33 12.06
CA SER A 76 13.34 7.36 12.26
C SER A 76 13.95 5.95 12.45
N PHE A 77 13.58 5.03 11.57
CA PHE A 77 14.11 3.68 11.55
C PHE A 77 15.62 3.71 11.22
N PRO A 78 16.44 2.91 11.90
CA PRO A 78 17.82 2.71 11.47
C PRO A 78 17.84 1.96 10.13
N GLU A 79 18.84 2.26 9.31
CA GLU A 79 19.11 1.49 8.09
C GLU A 79 19.60 0.07 8.44
N THR A 80 19.24 -0.88 7.59
CA THR A 80 19.54 -2.31 7.71
C THR A 80 20.20 -2.83 6.43
N ASN A 81 20.68 -4.07 6.45
CA ASN A 81 21.28 -4.71 5.27
C ASN A 81 20.21 -5.09 4.23
N SER A 82 19.80 -4.10 3.43
CA SER A 82 18.80 -4.23 2.37
C SER A 82 19.19 -5.28 1.31
N ALA A 83 20.48 -5.46 1.03
CA ALA A 83 20.95 -6.43 0.04
C ALA A 83 20.60 -7.88 0.43
N SER A 84 20.72 -8.23 1.71
CA SER A 84 20.32 -9.56 2.19
C SER A 84 18.82 -9.78 2.06
N LEU A 85 18.01 -8.80 2.49
CA LEU A 85 16.55 -8.87 2.38
C LEU A 85 16.08 -8.91 0.92
N ARG A 86 16.77 -8.19 0.04
CA ARG A 86 16.51 -8.22 -1.40
C ARG A 86 16.77 -9.60 -2.01
N ARG A 87 17.83 -10.29 -1.60
CA ARG A 87 18.08 -11.68 -1.99
C ARG A 87 16.97 -12.61 -1.51
N THR A 88 16.52 -12.46 -0.26
CA THR A 88 15.38 -13.23 0.27
C THR A 88 14.13 -13.03 -0.58
N TRP A 89 13.78 -11.79 -0.91
CA TRP A 89 12.65 -11.50 -1.79
C TRP A 89 12.83 -12.14 -3.19
N ASN A 90 13.99 -11.95 -3.82
CA ASN A 90 14.24 -12.48 -5.17
C ASN A 90 14.07 -14.01 -5.23
N ASN A 91 14.49 -14.72 -4.19
CA ASN A 91 14.35 -16.17 -4.07
C ASN A 91 12.90 -16.60 -3.80
N ALA A 92 12.16 -15.83 -3.00
CA ALA A 92 10.82 -16.21 -2.54
C ALA A 92 9.68 -15.70 -3.45
N ARG A 93 9.88 -14.65 -4.25
CA ARG A 93 8.80 -13.93 -4.96
C ARG A 93 7.92 -14.80 -5.86
N LYS A 94 8.47 -15.88 -6.45
CA LYS A 94 7.68 -16.83 -7.24
C LYS A 94 6.68 -17.59 -6.36
N GLY A 95 7.15 -18.13 -5.23
CA GLY A 95 6.30 -18.80 -4.25
C GLY A 95 5.25 -17.85 -3.64
N TYR A 96 5.68 -16.63 -3.28
CA TYR A 96 4.80 -15.59 -2.78
C TYR A 96 3.64 -15.30 -3.75
N ARG A 97 3.94 -15.11 -5.05
CA ARG A 97 2.91 -14.89 -6.09
C ARG A 97 1.98 -16.08 -6.27
N ASN A 98 2.49 -17.30 -6.15
CA ASN A 98 1.66 -18.51 -6.22
C ASN A 98 0.71 -18.60 -5.02
N GLU A 99 1.15 -18.24 -3.82
CA GLU A 99 0.30 -18.15 -2.63
C GLU A 99 -0.77 -17.07 -2.78
N TRP A 100 -0.38 -15.88 -3.22
CA TRP A 100 -1.30 -14.80 -3.54
C TRP A 100 -2.38 -15.26 -4.53
N ALA A 101 -1.96 -15.93 -5.61
CA ALA A 101 -2.88 -16.38 -6.65
C ALA A 101 -3.96 -17.34 -6.16
N ARG A 102 -3.65 -18.16 -5.15
CA ARG A 102 -4.61 -19.08 -4.54
C ARG A 102 -5.70 -18.37 -3.74
N GLU A 103 -5.43 -17.17 -3.23
CA GLU A 103 -6.33 -16.45 -2.33
C GLU A 103 -7.07 -15.30 -3.04
N PHE A 104 -6.36 -14.57 -3.91
CA PHE A 104 -6.84 -13.32 -4.50
C PHE A 104 -6.98 -13.38 -6.03
N GLY A 105 -6.62 -14.50 -6.66
CA GLY A 105 -6.50 -14.62 -8.11
C GLY A 105 -5.14 -14.16 -8.63
N GLU A 106 -4.90 -14.35 -9.93
CA GLU A 106 -3.57 -14.19 -10.54
C GLU A 106 -2.87 -12.88 -10.16
N TRP A 107 -1.58 -12.97 -9.86
CA TRP A 107 -0.75 -11.78 -9.65
C TRP A 107 -0.79 -10.91 -10.92
N PRO A 108 -1.03 -9.59 -10.79
CA PRO A 108 -1.21 -8.75 -11.95
C PRO A 108 0.08 -8.65 -12.78
N LYS A 109 -0.08 -8.49 -14.09
CA LYS A 109 1.01 -8.39 -15.06
C LYS A 109 0.69 -7.37 -16.12
N VAL A 110 1.71 -6.86 -16.79
CA VAL A 110 1.53 -6.09 -18.02
C VAL A 110 0.91 -7.02 -19.07
N PRO A 111 -0.08 -6.58 -19.87
CA PRO A 111 -0.64 -7.39 -20.95
C PRO A 111 0.48 -7.91 -21.87
N GLY A 112 0.62 -9.22 -21.99
CA GLY A 112 1.68 -9.87 -22.78
C GLY A 112 3.11 -9.72 -22.23
N GLY A 113 3.30 -9.14 -21.04
CA GLY A 113 4.61 -8.81 -20.49
C GLY A 113 4.83 -9.33 -19.08
N ASP A 114 5.74 -8.67 -18.38
CA ASP A 114 6.20 -9.07 -17.05
C ASP A 114 5.15 -8.89 -15.95
N MET A 115 5.27 -9.72 -14.92
CA MET A 115 4.54 -9.58 -13.66
C MET A 115 4.83 -8.23 -13.03
N TRP A 116 3.80 -7.57 -12.50
CA TRP A 116 3.97 -6.33 -11.76
C TRP A 116 4.98 -6.51 -10.60
N PRO A 117 5.81 -5.50 -10.32
CA PRO A 117 6.67 -5.53 -9.15
C PRO A 117 5.83 -5.63 -7.85
N GLY A 118 6.40 -6.33 -6.87
CA GLY A 118 5.90 -6.28 -5.49
C GLY A 118 6.63 -5.16 -4.77
N HIS A 119 5.89 -4.12 -4.41
CA HIS A 119 6.39 -2.97 -3.67
C HIS A 119 6.33 -3.22 -2.16
N HIS A 120 7.40 -2.90 -1.44
CA HIS A 120 7.44 -3.06 0.01
C HIS A 120 6.84 -1.82 0.71
N ILE A 121 5.75 -2.01 1.47
CA ILE A 121 5.05 -0.91 2.16
C ILE A 121 5.97 -0.25 3.18
N ARG A 122 6.64 -1.01 4.04
CA ARG A 122 7.87 -0.60 4.73
C ARG A 122 9.02 -1.16 3.91
N ASP A 123 9.94 -0.29 3.48
CA ASP A 123 11.03 -0.71 2.60
C ASP A 123 12.05 -1.61 3.30
N LEU A 124 12.79 -2.34 2.47
CA LEU A 124 13.81 -3.27 2.96
C LEU A 124 14.96 -2.56 3.66
N MET A 125 15.31 -1.32 3.28
CA MET A 125 16.40 -0.59 3.92
C MET A 125 16.07 -0.26 5.38
N HIS A 126 14.82 0.03 5.68
CA HIS A 126 14.36 0.35 7.03
C HIS A 126 13.70 -0.81 7.75
N GLY A 127 14.05 -2.06 7.43
CA GLY A 127 13.63 -3.26 8.17
C GLY A 127 12.26 -3.84 7.77
N GLY A 128 11.74 -3.47 6.61
CA GLY A 128 10.56 -4.10 6.03
C GLY A 128 10.78 -5.59 5.75
N HIS A 129 9.85 -6.43 6.21
CA HIS A 129 9.96 -7.87 5.98
C HIS A 129 9.75 -8.20 4.49
N PRO A 130 10.63 -9.00 3.86
CA PRO A 130 10.64 -9.15 2.41
C PRO A 130 9.44 -9.90 1.83
N THR A 131 8.75 -10.71 2.64
CA THR A 131 7.65 -11.59 2.21
C THR A 131 6.44 -11.55 3.15
N ALA A 132 6.35 -10.57 4.05
CA ALA A 132 5.17 -10.46 4.90
C ALA A 132 3.97 -10.02 4.04
N ARG A 133 2.83 -10.69 4.20
CA ARG A 133 1.65 -10.51 3.34
C ARG A 133 1.07 -9.10 3.40
N ASP A 134 1.20 -8.46 4.55
CA ASP A 134 0.79 -7.08 4.83
C ASP A 134 1.88 -6.04 4.49
N ASN A 135 3.04 -6.48 3.99
CA ASN A 135 4.15 -5.61 3.60
C ASN A 135 4.43 -5.57 2.10
N VAL A 136 3.75 -6.36 1.26
CA VAL A 136 4.01 -6.39 -0.19
C VAL A 136 2.74 -6.10 -0.98
N LEU A 137 2.76 -5.03 -1.76
CA LEU A 137 1.67 -4.59 -2.64
C LEU A 137 2.07 -4.78 -4.11
N PRO A 138 1.26 -5.44 -4.97
CA PRO A 138 1.48 -5.36 -6.41
C PRO A 138 1.28 -3.92 -6.88
N VAL A 139 2.23 -3.36 -7.64
CA VAL A 139 2.16 -1.99 -8.16
C VAL A 139 2.49 -1.99 -9.66
N PRO A 140 1.79 -1.22 -10.51
CA PRO A 140 2.15 -1.06 -11.92
C PRO A 140 3.61 -0.60 -12.08
N PRO A 141 4.38 -1.09 -13.07
CA PRO A 141 5.81 -0.78 -13.19
C PRO A 141 6.14 0.72 -13.15
N ALA A 142 5.43 1.54 -13.94
CA ALA A 142 5.65 2.99 -13.99
C ALA A 142 5.37 3.67 -12.63
N VAL A 143 4.39 3.18 -11.88
CA VAL A 143 4.08 3.72 -10.55
C VAL A 143 5.13 3.27 -9.53
N HIS A 144 5.61 2.03 -9.63
CA HIS A 144 6.65 1.51 -8.77
C HIS A 144 7.96 2.31 -8.91
N GLU A 145 8.32 2.75 -10.11
CA GLU A 145 9.46 3.65 -10.36
C GLU A 145 9.29 4.98 -9.59
N VAL A 146 8.14 5.64 -9.73
CA VAL A 146 7.85 6.90 -9.02
C VAL A 146 7.89 6.72 -7.48
N ILE A 147 7.40 5.60 -6.96
CA ILE A 147 7.44 5.34 -5.51
C ILE A 147 8.89 5.11 -5.02
N ASN A 148 9.74 4.44 -5.80
CA ASN A 148 11.14 4.22 -5.42
C ASN A 148 11.92 5.53 -5.26
N GLU A 149 11.58 6.55 -6.03
CA GLU A 149 12.15 7.91 -5.88
C GLU A 149 11.58 8.63 -4.65
N ALA A 150 10.30 8.40 -4.33
CA ALA A 150 9.61 9.06 -3.24
C ALA A 150 10.12 8.64 -1.84
N TYR A 151 10.57 7.39 -1.68
CA TYR A 151 10.97 6.86 -0.38
C TYR A 151 12.20 7.56 0.20
N PRO A 152 13.34 7.65 -0.51
CA PRO A 152 14.50 8.41 -0.02
C PRO A 152 14.16 9.86 0.30
N ALA A 153 13.38 10.54 -0.56
CA ALA A 153 12.92 11.90 -0.32
C ALA A 153 12.08 12.03 0.96
N CYS A 154 11.26 11.03 1.28
CA CYS A 154 10.45 11.00 2.48
C CYS A 154 11.29 10.82 3.76
N TYR A 155 12.26 9.90 3.74
CA TYR A 155 13.21 9.76 4.86
C TYR A 155 14.15 10.97 4.99
N ALA A 156 14.44 11.67 3.90
CA ALA A 156 15.16 12.95 3.90
C ALA A 156 14.32 14.14 4.43
N SER A 157 13.09 13.90 4.90
CA SER A 157 12.18 14.93 5.43
C SER A 157 11.89 16.05 4.42
N GLU A 158 11.82 15.73 3.13
CA GLU A 158 11.49 16.75 2.12
C GLU A 158 10.10 17.36 2.37
N PRO A 159 9.91 18.67 2.11
CA PRO A 159 8.67 19.39 2.43
C PRO A 159 7.40 18.72 1.89
N ARG A 160 7.45 18.11 0.70
CA ARG A 160 6.32 17.41 0.08
C ARG A 160 5.71 16.35 0.99
N TRP A 161 6.55 15.60 1.72
CA TRP A 161 6.12 14.45 2.53
C TRP A 161 5.81 14.81 3.98
N ARG A 162 6.14 16.04 4.39
CA ARG A 162 5.75 16.64 5.68
C ARG A 162 4.53 17.55 5.60
N THR A 163 4.16 17.97 4.38
CA THR A 163 2.98 18.80 4.15
C THR A 163 1.74 17.94 4.14
N ILE A 164 0.72 18.33 4.91
CA ILE A 164 -0.58 17.67 4.91
C ILE A 164 -1.24 17.83 3.53
N GLY A 165 -1.59 16.69 2.93
CA GLY A 165 -2.33 16.62 1.68
C GLY A 165 -3.85 16.73 1.86
N PRO A 166 -4.61 16.73 0.75
CA PRO A 166 -6.06 16.73 0.81
C PRO A 166 -6.61 15.41 1.36
N ASP A 167 -7.85 15.41 1.85
CA ASP A 167 -8.53 14.19 2.31
C ASP A 167 -8.75 13.16 1.18
N ARG A 168 -8.81 13.62 -0.07
CA ARG A 168 -8.88 12.76 -1.25
C ARG A 168 -8.09 13.37 -2.44
N PRO A 169 -6.96 12.76 -2.84
CA PRO A 169 -6.10 13.30 -3.89
C PRO A 169 -6.44 12.82 -5.31
N TYR A 170 -7.52 12.04 -5.48
CA TYR A 170 -7.94 11.49 -6.78
C TYR A 170 -9.48 11.36 -6.85
N ALA A 171 -10.02 11.27 -8.07
CA ALA A 171 -11.44 11.08 -8.33
C ALA A 171 -11.76 9.63 -8.72
N ASP A 172 -13.04 9.25 -8.58
CA ASP A 172 -13.56 7.91 -8.90
C ASP A 172 -13.84 7.71 -10.38
#